data_AF-A0AAV0VRF6-F1
#
_entry.id   AF-A0AAV0VRF6-F1
#
_cell.length_a   1.000
_cell.length_b   1.000
_cell.length_c   1.000
_cell.angle_alpha   90.00
_cell.angle_beta   90.00
_cell.angle_gamma   90.00
#
_symmetry.space_group_name_H-M   'P 1'
#
loop_
_entity.id
_entity.type
_entity.pdbx_description
1 polymer ?
#
loop_
_entity_poly.entity_id
_entity_poly.type
_entity_poly.pdbx_seq_one_letter_code
_entity_poly.pdbx_strand_id
1 'polypeptide(L)'
;MRTVAANWEITVYLNISIYYTHYLKIKSLQEETSSLCDETAKSFENNFNFFCFKKEFHTNDICLDFKAASEKILNEFESDTYNIFKLIEGQNNLRNKRQLSKNLGDIIYTLFGTISLNDITKWYSNIKNMIKNGRNSQNIVENKMMITPASTNEAILLDKKTVEATTEVSNNIKKIRHYITSDRDNFNDDNMEKIIKNQILNLETIYKQYSLELTRINQILHFAIQGKLHPLVISSAQLLEEIKTIKLNLPSNLDIPVKLDLSDMSEIFKIMQTTIVRNNDIIMFINTVPIVSSTLYNLYNIIPNPMLIENNIYMFIKPRIKYLALTIDQEYYVNLDQNEFSMCYDTKHFKVCKNLVTQRVTTSDDCELNLIINTKSANIENVCKFKYTSIKHGIFHKLMSANSWLYTVNQQN
;
A
#
# COMPACT_ATOMS: atom_id res chain seq x y z
N MET A 1 5.47 -20.69 17.99
CA MET A 1 5.95 -19.29 17.85
C MET A 1 7.21 -19.28 16.99
N ARG A 2 7.43 -18.21 16.21
CA ARG A 2 8.68 -17.92 15.50
C ARG A 2 9.17 -16.52 15.84
N THR A 3 10.48 -16.30 15.72
CA THR A 3 11.11 -15.00 15.97
C THR A 3 11.51 -14.34 14.65
N VAL A 4 11.34 -13.02 14.56
CA VAL A 4 11.83 -12.23 13.42
C VAL A 4 13.35 -12.13 13.51
N ALA A 5 14.03 -12.56 12.44
CA ALA A 5 15.48 -12.58 12.36
C ALA A 5 16.04 -11.54 11.38
N ALA A 6 15.24 -11.14 10.39
CA ALA A 6 15.59 -10.10 9.44
C ALA A 6 14.33 -9.40 8.91
N ASN A 7 14.53 -8.35 8.13
CA ASN A 7 13.49 -7.71 7.36
C ASN A 7 13.88 -7.73 5.88
N TRP A 8 12.87 -7.75 5.01
CA TRP A 8 13.01 -7.58 3.57
C TRP A 8 12.07 -6.48 3.10
N GLU A 9 12.53 -5.60 2.22
CA GLU A 9 11.72 -4.48 1.76
C GLU A 9 11.16 -4.75 0.36
N ILE A 10 9.86 -4.59 0.20
CA ILE A 10 9.17 -4.57 -1.10
C ILE A 10 8.76 -3.13 -1.36
N THR A 11 9.51 -2.45 -2.23
CA THR A 11 9.21 -1.10 -2.67
C THR A 11 8.34 -1.15 -3.91
N VAL A 12 7.08 -0.73 -3.74
CA VAL A 12 6.14 -0.57 -4.84
C VAL A 12 6.11 0.90 -5.24
N TYR A 13 6.27 1.22 -6.51
CA TYR A 13 6.30 2.61 -6.97
C TYR A 13 5.11 2.97 -7.86
N LEU A 14 4.51 4.14 -7.61
CA LEU A 14 3.46 4.75 -8.42
C LEU A 14 4.05 5.97 -9.14
N ASN A 15 4.01 5.97 -10.47
CA ASN A 15 4.46 7.11 -11.27
C ASN A 15 3.28 8.04 -11.56
N ILE A 16 3.25 9.20 -10.88
CA ILE A 16 2.14 10.16 -11.03
C ILE A 16 2.29 11.06 -12.27
N SER A 17 3.46 11.10 -12.92
CA SER A 17 3.67 11.90 -14.16
C SER A 17 2.83 11.43 -15.34
N ILE A 18 2.46 10.14 -15.37
CA ILE A 18 1.67 9.55 -16.45
C ILE A 18 0.30 10.24 -16.54
N TYR A 19 -0.31 10.57 -15.39
CA TYR A 19 -1.62 11.21 -15.34
C TYR A 19 -1.55 12.68 -15.78
N TYR A 20 -0.50 13.40 -15.43
CA TYR A 20 -0.26 14.75 -15.94
C TYR A 20 -0.02 14.74 -17.46
N THR A 21 0.66 13.73 -17.99
CA THR A 21 0.85 13.57 -19.44
C THR A 21 -0.49 13.40 -20.17
N HIS A 22 -1.43 12.67 -19.57
CA HIS A 22 -2.77 12.52 -20.13
C HIS A 22 -3.57 13.82 -20.15
N TYR A 23 -3.50 14.60 -19.07
CA TYR A 23 -4.10 15.95 -19.03
C TYR A 23 -3.63 16.79 -20.21
N LEU A 24 -2.31 16.89 -20.40
CA LEU A 24 -1.72 17.69 -21.46
C LEU A 24 -2.18 17.22 -22.85
N LYS A 25 -2.35 15.90 -23.03
CA LYS A 25 -2.86 15.34 -24.29
C LYS A 25 -4.31 15.77 -24.56
N ILE A 26 -5.20 15.72 -23.57
CA ILE A 26 -6.59 16.15 -23.74
C ILE A 26 -6.66 17.65 -24.01
N LYS A 27 -5.91 18.43 -23.23
CA LYS A 27 -5.82 19.88 -23.40
C LYS A 27 -5.38 20.24 -24.81
N SER A 28 -4.33 19.59 -25.32
CA SER A 28 -3.86 19.79 -26.70
C SER A 28 -4.93 19.45 -27.76
N LEU A 29 -5.68 18.36 -27.59
CA LEU A 29 -6.76 18.00 -28.54
C LEU A 29 -7.92 19.01 -28.53
N GLN A 30 -8.24 19.53 -27.34
CA GLN A 30 -9.25 20.57 -27.17
C GLN A 30 -8.80 21.89 -27.79
N GLU A 31 -7.56 22.32 -27.53
CA GLU A 31 -6.98 23.56 -28.07
C GLU A 31 -6.92 23.51 -29.61
N GLU A 32 -6.53 22.37 -30.19
CA GLU A 32 -6.51 22.18 -31.64
C GLU A 32 -7.92 22.29 -32.25
N THR A 33 -8.92 21.69 -31.62
CA THR A 33 -10.31 21.81 -32.08
C THR A 33 -10.83 23.24 -31.93
N SER A 34 -10.52 23.92 -30.82
CA SER A 34 -10.92 25.30 -30.55
C SER A 34 -10.32 26.28 -31.57
N SER A 35 -9.03 26.11 -31.90
CA SER A 35 -8.35 26.89 -32.94
C SER A 35 -8.98 26.70 -34.32
N LEU A 36 -9.32 25.46 -34.69
CA LEU A 36 -10.01 25.19 -35.95
C LEU A 36 -11.39 25.87 -35.97
N CYS A 37 -12.11 25.87 -34.84
CA CYS A 37 -13.37 26.58 -34.70
C CYS A 37 -13.23 28.09 -34.94
N ASP A 38 -12.18 28.72 -34.40
CA ASP A 38 -11.87 30.14 -34.65
C ASP A 38 -11.51 30.43 -36.11
N GLU A 39 -10.78 29.52 -36.75
CA GLU A 39 -10.45 29.62 -38.18
C GLU A 39 -11.71 29.52 -39.05
N THR A 40 -12.64 28.63 -38.73
CA THR A 40 -13.93 28.57 -39.44
C THR A 40 -14.67 29.90 -39.37
N ALA A 41 -14.81 30.50 -38.19
CA ALA A 41 -15.53 31.77 -38.02
C ALA A 41 -14.93 32.88 -38.90
N LYS A 42 -13.60 33.08 -38.85
CA LYS A 42 -12.89 34.07 -39.68
C LYS A 42 -12.98 33.80 -41.18
N SER A 43 -13.10 32.54 -41.57
CA SER A 43 -13.14 32.16 -42.99
C SER A 43 -14.43 32.60 -43.70
N PHE A 44 -15.51 32.80 -42.94
CA PHE A 44 -16.82 33.23 -43.45
C PHE A 44 -16.96 34.77 -43.52
N GLU A 45 -16.29 35.53 -42.65
CA GLU A 45 -16.30 37.00 -42.64
C GLU A 45 -15.89 37.63 -44.00
N ASN A 46 -15.14 36.88 -44.82
CA ASN A 46 -14.62 37.34 -46.11
C ASN A 46 -15.55 37.05 -47.33
N ASN A 47 -16.75 36.49 -47.13
CA ASN A 47 -17.63 36.05 -48.25
C ASN A 47 -19.09 36.55 -48.08
N PHE A 48 -19.45 37.65 -48.76
CA PHE A 48 -20.72 38.38 -48.58
C PHE A 48 -21.92 37.81 -49.37
N ASN A 49 -22.22 36.52 -49.26
CA ASN A 49 -23.46 35.95 -49.81
C ASN A 49 -24.42 35.53 -48.68
N PHE A 50 -25.74 35.65 -48.87
CA PHE A 50 -26.76 35.29 -47.87
C PHE A 50 -26.63 33.84 -47.36
N PHE A 51 -26.28 32.91 -48.26
CA PHE A 51 -25.99 31.53 -47.88
C PHE A 51 -24.72 31.39 -47.02
N CYS A 52 -23.71 32.25 -47.22
CA CYS A 52 -22.52 32.29 -46.36
C CYS A 52 -22.87 32.82 -44.96
N PHE A 53 -23.70 33.86 -44.84
CA PHE A 53 -24.13 34.38 -43.53
C PHE A 53 -24.91 33.34 -42.70
N LYS A 54 -25.78 32.55 -43.33
CA LYS A 54 -26.51 31.48 -42.64
C LYS A 54 -25.57 30.35 -42.18
N LYS A 55 -24.60 29.97 -43.02
CA LYS A 55 -23.56 28.98 -42.70
C LYS A 55 -22.63 29.45 -41.58
N GLU A 56 -22.26 30.73 -41.62
CA GLU A 56 -21.44 31.40 -40.61
C GLU A 56 -22.13 31.38 -39.25
N PHE A 57 -23.38 31.82 -39.18
CA PHE A 57 -24.15 31.86 -37.93
C PHE A 57 -24.27 30.46 -37.30
N HIS A 58 -24.68 29.46 -38.10
CA HIS A 58 -24.84 28.09 -37.61
C HIS A 58 -23.51 27.45 -37.16
N THR A 59 -22.44 27.62 -37.94
CA THR A 59 -21.11 27.08 -37.59
C THR A 59 -20.54 27.77 -36.35
N ASN A 60 -20.74 29.09 -36.22
CA ASN A 60 -20.32 29.86 -35.07
C ASN A 60 -21.03 29.40 -33.79
N ASP A 61 -22.36 29.22 -33.83
CA ASP A 61 -23.14 28.70 -32.70
C ASP A 61 -22.63 27.34 -32.22
N ILE A 62 -22.41 26.40 -33.15
CA ILE A 62 -21.89 25.06 -32.84
C ILE A 62 -20.48 25.11 -32.24
N CYS A 63 -19.62 26.00 -32.76
CA CYS A 63 -18.27 26.17 -32.23
C CYS A 63 -18.25 26.86 -30.86
N LEU A 64 -19.18 27.78 -30.60
CA LEU A 64 -19.38 28.36 -29.26
C LEU A 64 -19.84 27.29 -28.27
N ASP A 65 -20.79 26.43 -28.66
CA ASP A 65 -21.24 25.29 -27.86
C ASP A 65 -20.09 24.34 -27.52
N PHE A 66 -19.25 24.02 -28.51
CA PHE A 66 -18.05 23.21 -28.30
C PHE A 66 -17.09 23.86 -27.29
N LYS A 67 -16.79 25.15 -27.44
CA LYS A 67 -15.88 25.87 -26.53
C LYS A 67 -16.42 25.86 -25.11
N ALA A 68 -17.69 26.24 -24.92
CA ALA A 68 -18.32 26.27 -23.61
C ALA A 68 -18.34 24.88 -22.93
N ALA A 69 -18.70 23.82 -23.67
CA ALA A 69 -18.74 22.46 -23.14
C ALA A 69 -17.34 21.93 -22.82
N SER A 70 -16.38 22.11 -23.72
CA SER A 70 -15.02 21.59 -23.56
C SER A 70 -14.20 22.34 -22.51
N GLU A 71 -14.38 23.66 -22.37
CA GLU A 71 -13.76 24.45 -21.29
C GLU A 71 -14.26 24.02 -19.92
N LYS A 72 -15.58 23.77 -19.77
CA LYS A 72 -16.13 23.24 -18.53
C LYS A 72 -15.45 21.92 -18.14
N ILE A 73 -15.32 21.00 -19.09
CA ILE A 73 -14.67 19.70 -18.90
C ILE A 73 -13.21 19.87 -18.47
N LEU A 74 -12.46 20.76 -19.15
CA LEU A 74 -11.06 21.01 -18.81
C LEU A 74 -10.88 21.65 -17.44
N ASN A 75 -11.74 22.59 -17.07
CA ASN A 75 -11.70 23.25 -15.77
C ASN A 75 -11.96 22.26 -14.62
N GLU A 76 -12.92 21.35 -14.79
CA GLU A 76 -13.15 20.26 -13.82
C GLU A 76 -11.91 19.36 -13.72
N PHE A 77 -11.31 18.98 -14.86
CA PHE A 77 -10.11 18.15 -14.88
C PHE A 77 -8.90 18.81 -14.21
N GLU A 78 -8.69 20.10 -14.49
CA GLU A 78 -7.62 20.89 -13.92
C GLU A 78 -7.79 21.02 -12.40
N SER A 79 -9.02 21.26 -11.93
CA SER A 79 -9.37 21.24 -10.51
C SER A 79 -9.05 19.90 -9.85
N ASP A 80 -9.48 18.78 -10.43
CA ASP A 80 -9.23 17.43 -9.89
C ASP A 80 -7.73 17.11 -9.84
N THR A 81 -7.01 17.45 -10.91
CA THR A 81 -5.56 17.28 -11.01
C THR A 81 -4.85 18.13 -9.95
N TYR A 82 -5.24 19.40 -9.81
CA TYR A 82 -4.71 20.31 -8.81
C TYR A 82 -4.98 19.80 -7.38
N ASN A 83 -6.18 19.28 -7.11
CA ASN A 83 -6.53 18.73 -5.80
C ASN A 83 -5.63 17.56 -5.41
N ILE A 84 -5.27 16.68 -6.35
CA ILE A 84 -4.32 15.59 -6.11
C ILE A 84 -2.93 16.16 -5.79
N PHE A 85 -2.40 17.08 -6.59
CA PHE A 85 -1.11 17.70 -6.31
C PHE A 85 -1.10 18.43 -4.96
N LYS A 86 -2.19 19.12 -4.64
CA LYS A 86 -2.38 19.79 -3.35
C LYS A 86 -2.49 18.81 -2.18
N LEU A 87 -3.14 17.66 -2.32
CA LEU A 87 -3.17 16.64 -1.26
C LEU A 87 -1.77 16.14 -0.92
N ILE A 88 -0.92 16.07 -1.95
CA ILE A 88 0.45 15.62 -1.84
C ILE A 88 1.37 16.73 -1.29
N GLU A 89 1.10 18.00 -1.61
CA GLU A 89 1.92 19.17 -1.19
C GLU A 89 1.41 19.86 0.10
N GLY A 90 0.13 19.69 0.43
CA GLY A 90 -0.64 20.49 1.38
C GLY A 90 -0.57 20.06 2.85
N GLN A 91 0.23 19.07 3.20
CA GLN A 91 0.48 18.71 4.61
C GLN A 91 1.58 19.55 5.29
N ASN A 92 1.84 20.77 4.81
CA ASN A 92 2.81 21.68 5.42
C ASN A 92 2.39 22.23 6.81
N ASN A 93 1.13 22.08 7.25
CA ASN A 93 0.62 22.86 8.40
C ASN A 93 0.14 22.10 9.64
N LEU A 94 0.20 20.76 9.71
CA LEU A 94 -0.13 20.05 10.95
C LEU A 94 0.87 18.92 11.24
N ARG A 95 1.79 19.24 12.16
CA ARG A 95 2.91 18.44 12.71
C ARG A 95 4.18 18.44 11.88
N ASN A 96 5.17 19.17 12.38
CA ASN A 96 6.61 19.07 12.10
C ASN A 96 7.11 17.66 11.69
N LYS A 97 6.93 17.26 10.43
CA LYS A 97 7.71 16.22 9.76
C LYS A 97 8.45 16.85 8.58
N ARG A 98 9.69 17.18 8.91
CA ARG A 98 10.82 17.74 8.15
C ARG A 98 10.71 17.59 6.63
N GLN A 99 10.60 18.72 5.91
CA GLN A 99 11.19 18.86 4.58
C GLN A 99 12.68 18.49 4.71
N LEU A 100 13.10 17.41 4.05
CA LEU A 100 14.41 16.81 4.32
C LEU A 100 15.56 17.39 3.47
N SER A 101 15.28 18.09 2.36
CA SER A 101 16.28 18.89 1.63
C SER A 101 15.63 19.95 0.71
N LYS A 102 16.37 21.02 0.41
CA LYS A 102 16.00 22.08 -0.56
C LYS A 102 17.12 22.41 -1.56
N ASN A 103 18.14 21.55 -1.69
CA ASN A 103 19.29 21.81 -2.57
C ASN A 103 19.35 20.83 -3.76
N LEU A 104 19.33 21.42 -4.96
CA LEU A 104 19.69 20.89 -6.29
C LEU A 104 18.90 19.69 -6.84
N GLY A 105 17.57 19.80 -6.91
CA GLY A 105 16.77 19.15 -7.95
C GLY A 105 15.65 18.21 -7.50
N ASP A 106 15.72 17.65 -6.29
CA ASP A 106 14.76 16.65 -5.81
C ASP A 106 13.95 17.17 -4.60
N ILE A 107 12.63 17.02 -4.64
CA ILE A 107 11.71 17.34 -3.54
C ILE A 107 11.16 16.04 -2.94
N ILE A 108 11.52 15.78 -1.68
CA ILE A 108 11.14 14.56 -0.95
C ILE A 108 10.12 14.88 0.16
N TYR A 109 9.01 14.14 0.18
CA TYR A 109 7.98 14.21 1.21
C TYR A 109 7.73 12.84 1.84
N THR A 110 7.77 12.74 3.16
CA THR A 110 7.32 11.53 3.88
C THR A 110 5.84 11.65 4.19
N LEU A 111 5.00 10.91 3.47
CA LEU A 111 3.54 10.89 3.67
C LEU A 111 3.16 10.08 4.91
N PHE A 112 3.88 8.99 5.18
CA PHE A 112 3.67 8.14 6.36
C PHE A 112 4.95 7.40 6.76
N GLY A 113 5.11 7.09 8.04
CA GLY A 113 6.27 6.38 8.57
C GLY A 113 7.50 7.27 8.80
N THR A 114 8.68 6.63 8.83
CA THR A 114 9.99 7.27 9.03
C THR A 114 11.04 6.51 8.22
N ILE A 115 11.90 7.23 7.52
CA ILE A 115 12.98 6.64 6.70
C ILE A 115 14.13 7.64 6.55
N SER A 116 15.35 7.15 6.29
CA SER A 116 16.52 8.00 6.04
C SER A 116 16.52 8.57 4.61
N LEU A 117 17.11 9.75 4.46
CA LEU A 117 17.25 10.43 3.16
C LEU A 117 18.07 9.63 2.15
N ASN A 118 19.19 9.05 2.60
CA ASN A 118 20.13 8.36 1.73
C ASN A 118 19.47 7.14 1.07
N ASP A 119 18.62 6.43 1.82
CA ASP A 119 17.86 5.29 1.31
C ASP A 119 16.88 5.73 0.22
N ILE A 120 16.14 6.82 0.46
CA ILE A 120 15.18 7.38 -0.50
C ILE A 120 15.86 7.74 -1.83
N THR A 121 17.00 8.43 -1.79
CA THR A 121 17.72 8.84 -3.01
C THR A 121 18.22 7.63 -3.80
N LYS A 122 18.73 6.60 -3.10
CA LYS A 122 19.19 5.36 -3.71
C LYS A 122 18.03 4.65 -4.40
N TRP A 123 16.89 4.53 -3.74
CA TRP A 123 15.70 3.85 -4.28
C TRP A 123 15.13 4.57 -5.49
N TYR A 124 15.00 5.90 -5.42
CA TYR A 124 14.54 6.69 -6.54
C TYR A 124 15.42 6.52 -7.78
N SER A 125 16.75 6.51 -7.60
CA SER A 125 17.69 6.29 -8.70
C SER A 125 17.54 4.89 -9.33
N ASN A 126 17.34 3.86 -8.52
CA ASN A 126 17.11 2.48 -8.99
C ASN A 126 15.79 2.39 -9.77
N ILE A 127 14.72 3.01 -9.28
CA ILE A 127 13.42 3.05 -9.96
C ILE A 127 13.55 3.76 -11.32
N LYS A 128 14.20 4.93 -11.39
CA LYS A 128 14.43 5.62 -12.66
C LYS A 128 15.20 4.76 -13.66
N ASN A 129 16.24 4.07 -13.21
CA ASN A 129 17.01 3.14 -14.05
C ASN A 129 16.16 1.96 -14.53
N MET A 130 15.30 1.40 -13.67
CA MET A 130 14.37 0.35 -14.07
C MET A 130 13.39 0.81 -15.15
N ILE A 131 12.77 1.98 -14.95
CA ILE A 131 11.82 2.57 -15.90
C ILE A 131 12.52 2.78 -17.25
N LYS A 132 13.71 3.38 -17.25
CA LYS A 132 14.51 3.63 -18.46
C LYS A 132 14.85 2.34 -19.21
N ASN A 133 15.07 1.25 -18.49
CA ASN A 133 15.45 -0.04 -19.06
C ASN A 133 14.24 -0.96 -19.35
N GLY A 134 13.00 -0.49 -19.13
CA GLY A 134 11.78 -1.27 -19.37
C GLY A 134 11.66 -2.53 -18.50
N ARG A 135 12.21 -2.52 -17.28
CA ARG A 135 12.16 -3.68 -16.36
C ARG A 135 10.91 -3.63 -15.48
N ASN A 136 10.17 -4.75 -15.44
CA ASN A 136 8.97 -4.88 -14.61
C ASN A 136 9.28 -5.10 -13.13
N SER A 137 10.41 -5.69 -12.76
CA SER A 137 10.83 -5.78 -11.36
C SER A 137 12.34 -5.87 -11.24
N GLN A 138 12.87 -5.55 -10.07
CA GLN A 138 14.30 -5.71 -9.77
C GLN A 138 14.50 -6.13 -8.32
N ASN A 139 15.16 -7.28 -8.14
CA ASN A 139 15.62 -7.73 -6.84
C ASN A 139 17.06 -7.28 -6.61
N ILE A 140 17.31 -6.62 -5.48
CA ILE A 140 18.62 -6.15 -5.04
C ILE A 140 18.95 -6.90 -3.75
N VAL A 141 19.46 -8.11 -3.92
CA VAL A 141 19.72 -9.08 -2.84
C VAL A 141 20.66 -8.51 -1.76
N GLU A 142 21.71 -7.79 -2.17
CA GLU A 142 22.67 -7.17 -1.25
C GLU A 142 21.99 -6.20 -0.26
N ASN A 143 20.94 -5.51 -0.70
CA ASN A 143 20.17 -4.59 0.15
C ASN A 143 18.88 -5.22 0.70
N LYS A 144 18.62 -6.52 0.43
CA LYS A 144 17.36 -7.22 0.80
C LYS A 144 16.11 -6.43 0.37
N MET A 145 16.12 -5.98 -0.89
CA MET A 145 15.12 -5.07 -1.44
C MET A 145 14.58 -5.59 -2.76
N MET A 146 13.26 -5.59 -2.93
CA MET A 146 12.56 -5.83 -4.18
C MET A 146 11.88 -4.54 -4.65
N ILE A 147 12.03 -4.18 -5.92
CA ILE A 147 11.38 -3.01 -6.54
C ILE A 147 10.42 -3.50 -7.61
N THR A 148 9.17 -3.03 -7.57
CA THR A 148 8.10 -3.41 -8.51
C THR A 148 7.16 -2.22 -8.77
N PRO A 149 6.58 -2.04 -9.96
CA PRO A 149 5.59 -1.01 -10.23
C PRO A 149 4.30 -1.32 -9.49
N ALA A 150 3.53 -0.28 -9.21
CA ALA A 150 2.16 -0.44 -8.73
C ALA A 150 1.31 -1.13 -9.80
N SER A 151 0.36 -1.98 -9.39
CA SER A 151 -0.57 -2.63 -10.33
C SER A 151 -1.33 -1.60 -11.18
N THR A 152 -1.58 -0.40 -10.62
CA THR A 152 -2.19 0.71 -11.35
C THR A 152 -1.31 1.36 -12.41
N ASN A 153 0.02 1.18 -12.38
CA ASN A 153 0.87 1.67 -13.47
C ASN A 153 0.60 0.90 -14.77
N GLU A 154 0.28 -0.40 -14.66
CA GLU A 154 -0.06 -1.27 -15.80
C GLU A 154 -1.54 -1.15 -16.19
N ALA A 155 -2.44 -0.86 -15.23
CA ALA A 155 -3.87 -0.62 -15.47
C ALA A 155 -4.16 0.65 -16.30
N ILE A 156 -3.13 1.37 -16.74
CA ILE A 156 -3.19 2.46 -17.73
C ILE A 156 -3.28 1.88 -19.16
N LEU A 157 -4.05 0.80 -19.33
CA LEU A 157 -4.61 0.47 -20.62
C LEU A 157 -5.87 1.33 -20.73
N LEU A 158 -5.81 2.38 -21.54
CA LEU A 158 -7.01 3.09 -21.97
C LEU A 158 -8.02 2.03 -22.39
N ASP A 159 -9.23 2.07 -21.82
CA ASP A 159 -10.25 1.13 -22.21
C ASP A 159 -10.48 1.26 -23.73
N LYS A 160 -10.94 0.18 -24.37
CA LYS A 160 -11.13 0.14 -25.82
C LYS A 160 -11.93 1.35 -26.31
N LYS A 161 -12.94 1.77 -25.53
CA LYS A 161 -13.80 2.91 -25.81
C LYS A 161 -13.04 4.25 -25.81
N THR A 162 -12.09 4.45 -24.90
CA THR A 162 -11.27 5.66 -24.80
C THR A 162 -10.24 5.71 -25.92
N VAL A 163 -9.67 4.56 -26.31
CA VAL A 163 -8.80 4.47 -27.50
C VAL A 163 -9.57 4.83 -28.76
N GLU A 164 -10.77 4.27 -28.93
CA GLU A 164 -11.68 4.59 -30.04
C GLU A 164 -12.04 6.08 -30.04
N ALA A 165 -12.45 6.63 -28.89
CA ALA A 165 -12.78 8.04 -28.74
C ALA A 165 -11.60 8.96 -29.07
N THR A 166 -10.38 8.63 -28.62
CA THR A 166 -9.17 9.41 -28.93
C THR A 166 -8.85 9.40 -30.42
N THR A 167 -9.04 8.23 -31.05
CA THR A 167 -8.84 8.07 -32.49
C THR A 167 -9.89 8.86 -33.28
N GLU A 168 -11.14 8.81 -32.86
CA GLU A 168 -12.23 9.54 -33.52
C GLU A 168 -12.08 11.06 -33.35
N VAL A 169 -11.63 11.54 -32.18
CA VAL A 169 -11.28 12.95 -31.96
C VAL A 169 -10.21 13.42 -32.95
N SER A 170 -9.15 12.61 -33.12
CA SER A 170 -8.07 12.90 -34.08
C SER A 170 -8.55 12.88 -35.53
N ASN A 171 -9.46 11.97 -35.87
CA ASN A 171 -10.06 11.90 -37.21
C ASN A 171 -10.99 13.07 -37.49
N ASN A 172 -11.81 13.47 -36.52
CA ASN A 172 -12.71 14.62 -36.61
C ASN A 172 -11.93 15.92 -36.79
N ILE A 173 -10.82 16.11 -36.09
CA ILE A 173 -9.90 17.24 -36.32
C ILE A 173 -9.46 17.31 -37.79
N LYS A 174 -9.10 16.17 -38.39
CA LYS A 174 -8.74 16.11 -39.82
C LYS A 174 -9.93 16.43 -40.73
N LYS A 175 -11.13 15.93 -40.41
CA LYS A 175 -12.36 16.22 -41.17
C LYS A 175 -12.72 17.71 -41.11
N ILE A 176 -12.63 18.34 -39.92
CA ILE A 176 -12.86 19.78 -39.72
C ILE A 176 -11.83 20.59 -40.51
N ARG A 177 -10.54 20.23 -40.45
CA ARG A 177 -9.49 20.87 -41.24
C ARG A 177 -9.73 20.72 -42.75
N HIS A 178 -10.18 19.57 -43.21
CA HIS A 178 -10.55 19.36 -44.61
C HIS A 178 -11.73 20.22 -45.03
N TYR A 179 -12.75 20.36 -44.18
CA TYR A 179 -13.89 21.27 -44.40
C TYR A 179 -13.46 22.73 -44.56
N ILE A 180 -12.50 23.20 -43.75
CA ILE A 180 -11.98 24.57 -43.83
C ILE A 180 -11.21 24.80 -45.14
N THR A 181 -10.54 23.77 -45.67
CA THR A 181 -9.57 23.89 -46.77
C THR A 181 -10.11 23.51 -48.15
N SER A 182 -11.19 22.75 -48.24
CA SER A 182 -11.74 22.22 -49.51
C SER A 182 -13.10 22.82 -49.85
N ASP A 183 -13.39 22.92 -51.15
CA ASP A 183 -14.41 23.77 -51.78
C ASP A 183 -15.75 23.89 -51.03
N ARG A 184 -16.11 25.14 -50.69
CA ARG A 184 -17.17 25.56 -49.74
C ARG A 184 -18.60 25.20 -50.19
N ASP A 185 -18.76 24.76 -51.43
CA ASP A 185 -20.05 24.64 -52.12
C ASP A 185 -20.68 23.23 -52.04
N ASN A 186 -19.91 22.18 -51.71
CA ASN A 186 -20.40 20.78 -51.73
C ASN A 186 -20.65 20.13 -50.37
N PHE A 187 -20.46 20.84 -49.25
CA PHE A 187 -20.59 20.26 -47.92
C PHE A 187 -21.90 20.68 -47.24
N ASN A 188 -22.66 19.69 -46.77
CA ASN A 188 -23.92 19.86 -46.03
C ASN A 188 -23.62 20.24 -44.57
N ASP A 189 -24.20 21.34 -44.07
CA ASP A 189 -23.95 21.87 -42.71
C ASP A 189 -24.30 20.86 -41.60
N ASP A 190 -25.27 19.97 -41.87
CA ASP A 190 -25.63 18.85 -40.99
C ASP A 190 -24.44 17.91 -40.68
N ASN A 191 -23.44 17.84 -41.56
CA ASN A 191 -22.26 17.00 -41.36
C ASN A 191 -21.28 17.65 -40.38
N MET A 192 -21.13 18.98 -40.39
CA MET A 192 -20.25 19.69 -39.45
C MET A 192 -20.83 19.69 -38.04
N GLU A 193 -22.12 19.94 -37.90
CA GLU A 193 -22.81 19.83 -36.61
C GLU A 193 -22.65 18.44 -35.99
N LYS A 194 -22.84 17.38 -36.79
CA LYS A 194 -22.61 16.00 -36.35
C LYS A 194 -21.16 15.76 -35.92
N ILE A 195 -20.19 16.27 -36.68
CA ILE A 195 -18.77 16.11 -36.36
C ILE A 195 -18.43 16.81 -35.04
N ILE A 196 -18.89 18.04 -34.82
CA ILE A 196 -18.61 18.79 -33.58
C ILE A 196 -19.36 18.18 -32.38
N LYS A 197 -20.63 17.79 -32.52
CA LYS A 197 -21.35 17.09 -31.45
C LYS A 197 -20.66 15.77 -31.08
N ASN A 198 -20.21 15.02 -32.08
CA ASN A 198 -19.42 13.80 -31.87
C ASN A 198 -18.07 14.12 -31.19
N GLN A 199 -17.44 15.25 -31.51
CA GLN A 199 -16.22 15.71 -30.86
C GLN A 199 -16.40 15.95 -29.35
N ILE A 200 -17.48 16.64 -28.96
CA ILE A 200 -17.82 16.89 -27.55
C ILE A 200 -18.02 15.56 -26.83
N LEU A 201 -18.83 14.64 -27.40
CA LEU A 201 -19.11 13.34 -26.79
C LEU A 201 -17.86 12.47 -26.61
N ASN A 202 -16.93 12.50 -27.56
CA ASN A 202 -15.68 11.76 -27.45
C ASN A 202 -14.73 12.39 -26.43
N LEU A 203 -14.60 13.72 -26.39
CA LEU A 203 -13.84 14.41 -25.34
C LEU A 203 -14.42 14.14 -23.94
N GLU A 204 -15.75 14.16 -23.79
CA GLU A 204 -16.42 13.76 -22.54
C GLU A 204 -16.09 12.32 -22.15
N THR A 205 -16.07 11.40 -23.11
CA THR A 205 -15.76 9.99 -22.87
C THR A 205 -14.33 9.84 -22.36
N ILE A 206 -13.39 10.52 -23.02
CA ILE A 206 -11.97 10.54 -22.63
C ILE A 206 -11.83 11.13 -21.22
N TYR A 207 -12.47 12.28 -20.96
CA TYR A 207 -12.48 12.93 -19.65
C TYR A 207 -13.03 12.02 -18.56
N LYS A 208 -14.20 11.40 -18.77
CA LYS A 208 -14.83 10.50 -17.79
C LYS A 208 -13.89 9.36 -17.41
N GLN A 209 -13.20 8.75 -18.39
CA GLN A 209 -12.22 7.70 -18.10
C GLN A 209 -11.08 8.23 -17.23
N TYR A 210 -10.50 9.37 -17.57
CA TYR A 210 -9.40 9.91 -16.79
C TYR A 210 -9.82 10.41 -15.40
N SER A 211 -11.02 10.96 -15.24
CA SER A 211 -11.58 11.33 -13.93
C SER A 211 -11.73 10.10 -13.02
N LEU A 212 -12.13 8.94 -13.57
CA LEU A 212 -12.12 7.67 -12.83
C LEU A 212 -10.71 7.27 -12.38
N GLU A 213 -9.70 7.43 -13.23
CA GLU A 213 -8.30 7.15 -12.86
C GLU A 213 -7.79 8.11 -11.77
N LEU A 214 -8.08 9.41 -11.88
CA LEU A 214 -7.74 10.39 -10.84
C LEU A 214 -8.42 10.04 -9.51
N THR A 215 -9.67 9.60 -9.54
CA THR A 215 -10.40 9.15 -8.35
C THR A 215 -9.71 7.95 -7.67
N ARG A 216 -9.20 6.98 -8.45
CA ARG A 216 -8.44 5.84 -7.91
C ARG A 216 -7.14 6.27 -7.25
N ILE A 217 -6.39 7.20 -7.86
CA ILE A 217 -5.18 7.77 -7.24
C ILE A 217 -5.54 8.47 -5.94
N ASN A 218 -6.61 9.27 -5.95
CA ASN A 218 -7.04 9.99 -4.76
C ASN A 218 -7.36 9.02 -3.61
N GLN A 219 -8.05 7.91 -3.90
CA GLN A 219 -8.28 6.84 -2.92
C GLN A 219 -6.96 6.22 -2.41
N ILE A 220 -6.02 5.90 -3.31
CA ILE A 220 -4.69 5.39 -2.94
C ILE A 220 -3.95 6.36 -2.01
N LEU A 221 -3.97 7.66 -2.34
CA LEU A 221 -3.34 8.71 -1.55
C LEU A 221 -3.99 8.90 -0.19
N HIS A 222 -5.32 8.84 -0.11
CA HIS A 222 -6.02 8.90 1.17
C HIS A 222 -5.68 7.72 2.08
N PHE A 223 -5.61 6.50 1.54
CA PHE A 223 -5.13 5.34 2.28
C PHE A 223 -3.68 5.52 2.73
N ALA A 224 -2.83 6.02 1.83
CA ALA A 224 -1.42 6.28 2.11
C ALA A 224 -1.23 7.27 3.27
N ILE A 225 -1.98 8.37 3.27
CA ILE A 225 -1.97 9.37 4.36
C ILE A 225 -2.40 8.75 5.70
N GLN A 226 -3.28 7.75 5.68
CA GLN A 226 -3.67 6.99 6.87
C GLN A 226 -2.68 5.89 7.25
N GLY A 227 -1.57 5.75 6.52
CA GLY A 227 -0.58 4.68 6.73
C GLY A 227 -1.05 3.30 6.31
N LYS A 228 -2.04 3.24 5.42
CA LYS A 228 -2.59 1.99 4.89
C LYS A 228 -2.17 1.80 3.45
N LEU A 229 -1.82 0.58 3.10
CA LEU A 229 -1.56 0.20 1.71
C LEU A 229 -2.89 -0.12 1.02
N HIS A 230 -3.18 0.54 -0.09
CA HIS A 230 -4.38 0.27 -0.88
C HIS A 230 -4.16 -0.94 -1.80
N PRO A 231 -5.14 -1.86 -1.98
CA PRO A 231 -4.98 -3.05 -2.82
C PRO A 231 -4.68 -2.78 -4.31
N LEU A 232 -5.01 -1.58 -4.80
CA LEU A 232 -4.65 -1.16 -6.17
C LEU A 232 -3.15 -0.88 -6.32
N VAL A 233 -2.43 -0.64 -5.22
CA VAL A 233 -0.98 -0.44 -5.26
C VAL A 233 -0.28 -1.76 -5.54
N ILE A 234 -0.63 -2.80 -4.80
CA ILE A 234 -0.12 -4.16 -5.03
C ILE A 234 -1.23 -5.16 -4.74
N SER A 235 -1.60 -5.94 -5.76
CA SER A 235 -2.57 -7.01 -5.61
C SER A 235 -1.99 -8.19 -4.81
N SER A 236 -2.86 -9.01 -4.20
CA SER A 236 -2.41 -10.23 -3.51
C SER A 236 -1.66 -11.20 -4.44
N ALA A 237 -2.03 -11.25 -5.72
CA ALA A 237 -1.36 -12.08 -6.71
C ALA A 237 0.06 -11.57 -7.01
N GLN A 238 0.20 -10.25 -7.23
CA GLN A 238 1.52 -9.65 -7.42
C GLN A 238 2.38 -9.85 -6.17
N LEU A 239 1.85 -9.54 -4.98
CA LEU A 239 2.57 -9.74 -3.71
C LEU A 239 3.06 -11.18 -3.53
N LEU A 240 2.24 -12.18 -3.88
CA LEU A 240 2.63 -13.58 -3.81
C LEU A 240 3.85 -13.88 -4.68
N GLU A 241 3.88 -13.39 -5.92
CA GLU A 241 5.01 -13.60 -6.83
C GLU A 241 6.28 -12.88 -6.33
N GLU A 242 6.14 -11.68 -5.78
CA GLU A 242 7.26 -10.97 -5.15
C GLU A 242 7.82 -11.76 -3.95
N ILE A 243 6.93 -12.26 -3.08
CA ILE A 243 7.32 -13.04 -1.89
C ILE A 243 7.97 -14.37 -2.28
N LYS A 244 7.48 -15.06 -3.32
CA LYS A 244 8.12 -16.28 -3.84
C LYS A 244 9.54 -15.98 -4.31
N THR A 245 9.73 -14.87 -5.03
CA THR A 245 11.06 -14.43 -5.48
C THR A 245 11.99 -14.14 -4.30
N ILE A 246 11.48 -13.50 -3.25
CA ILE A 246 12.24 -13.29 -2.01
C ILE A 246 12.63 -14.63 -1.40
N LYS A 247 11.67 -15.57 -1.27
CA LYS A 247 11.91 -16.89 -0.66
C LYS A 247 13.04 -17.65 -1.34
N LEU A 248 13.17 -17.56 -2.67
CA LEU A 248 14.26 -18.20 -3.42
C LEU A 248 15.65 -17.67 -3.06
N ASN A 249 15.73 -16.45 -2.54
CA ASN A 249 16.99 -15.79 -2.16
C ASN A 249 17.24 -15.85 -0.64
N LEU A 250 16.34 -16.45 0.13
CA LEU A 250 16.53 -16.59 1.57
C LEU A 250 17.47 -17.76 1.89
N PRO A 251 18.39 -17.59 2.86
CA PRO A 251 19.10 -18.69 3.49
C PRO A 251 18.15 -19.76 4.05
N SER A 252 18.63 -21.00 4.15
CA SER A 252 17.83 -22.15 4.62
C SER A 252 17.31 -22.01 6.06
N ASN A 253 18.00 -21.23 6.90
CA ASN A 253 17.58 -20.94 8.28
C ASN A 253 16.55 -19.80 8.39
N LEU A 254 16.14 -19.21 7.27
CA LEU A 254 15.18 -18.11 7.21
C LEU A 254 13.94 -18.48 6.38
N ASP A 255 12.81 -17.91 6.76
CA ASP A 255 11.53 -18.25 6.16
C ASP A 255 10.55 -17.07 6.13
N ILE A 256 9.54 -17.20 5.27
CA ILE A 256 8.40 -16.31 5.22
C ILE A 256 7.41 -16.75 6.31
N PRO A 257 6.82 -15.81 7.09
CA PRO A 257 5.94 -16.12 8.21
C PRO A 257 4.53 -16.61 7.84
N VAL A 258 4.29 -16.99 6.59
CA VAL A 258 2.99 -17.48 6.07
C VAL A 258 3.23 -18.56 5.01
N LYS A 259 2.18 -19.28 4.62
CA LYS A 259 2.26 -20.13 3.42
C LYS A 259 2.23 -19.29 2.15
N LEU A 260 2.89 -19.78 1.12
CA LEU A 260 2.98 -19.11 -0.18
C LEU A 260 1.77 -19.46 -1.06
N ASP A 261 0.58 -19.09 -0.57
CA ASP A 261 -0.68 -19.20 -1.28
C ASP A 261 -1.46 -17.89 -1.26
N LEU A 262 -2.38 -17.71 -2.21
CA LEU A 262 -3.18 -16.48 -2.32
C LEU A 262 -4.06 -16.21 -1.09
N SER A 263 -4.51 -17.25 -0.40
CA SER A 263 -5.44 -17.13 0.73
C SER A 263 -4.76 -16.60 2.00
N ASP A 264 -3.45 -16.79 2.11
CA ASP A 264 -2.61 -16.39 3.24
C ASP A 264 -1.92 -15.03 3.01
N MET A 265 -1.96 -14.46 1.80
CA MET A 265 -1.38 -13.13 1.54
C MET A 265 -1.99 -12.02 2.38
N SER A 266 -3.26 -12.16 2.78
CA SER A 266 -3.92 -11.22 3.71
C SER A 266 -3.19 -11.11 5.06
N GLU A 267 -2.45 -12.15 5.47
CA GLU A 267 -1.65 -12.13 6.70
C GLU A 267 -0.36 -11.35 6.52
N ILE A 268 0.28 -11.43 5.34
CA ILE A 268 1.44 -10.58 5.02
C ILE A 268 1.06 -9.10 5.12
N PHE A 269 -0.08 -8.71 4.56
CA PHE A 269 -0.59 -7.33 4.66
C PHE A 269 -0.78 -6.86 6.12
N LYS A 270 -1.10 -7.77 7.05
CA LYS A 270 -1.30 -7.42 8.48
C LYS A 270 0.01 -7.24 9.24
N ILE A 271 1.05 -8.00 8.89
CA ILE A 271 2.30 -8.04 9.66
C ILE A 271 3.40 -7.14 9.09
N MET A 272 3.28 -6.74 7.81
CA MET A 272 4.22 -5.83 7.19
C MET A 272 4.02 -4.39 7.67
N GLN A 273 5.10 -3.62 7.65
CA GLN A 273 5.08 -2.20 7.99
C GLN A 273 5.29 -1.40 6.71
N THR A 274 4.40 -0.46 6.43
CA THR A 274 4.49 0.38 5.23
C THR A 274 4.97 1.78 5.61
N THR A 275 6.03 2.24 4.94
CA THR A 275 6.46 3.65 4.92
C THR A 275 6.18 4.21 3.55
N ILE A 276 5.67 5.44 3.47
CA ILE A 276 5.24 6.03 2.20
C ILE A 276 5.93 7.37 1.99
N VAL A 277 6.61 7.48 0.85
CA VAL A 277 7.44 8.62 0.51
C VAL A 277 7.15 9.04 -0.91
N ARG A 278 7.04 10.34 -1.15
CA ARG A 278 7.12 10.92 -2.49
C ARG A 278 8.53 11.45 -2.72
N ASN A 279 9.09 11.17 -3.88
CA ASN A 279 10.20 11.91 -4.44
C ASN A 279 9.81 12.36 -5.86
N ASN A 280 9.69 13.68 -6.06
CA ASN A 280 9.24 14.29 -7.32
C ASN A 280 7.90 13.70 -7.84
N ASP A 281 7.96 12.97 -8.96
CA ASP A 281 6.87 12.36 -9.69
C ASP A 281 6.62 10.89 -9.31
N ILE A 282 7.35 10.37 -8.32
CA ILE A 282 7.25 8.97 -7.88
C ILE A 282 6.83 8.90 -6.43
N ILE A 283 5.79 8.11 -6.16
CA ILE A 283 5.38 7.74 -4.81
C ILE A 283 5.84 6.31 -4.56
N MET A 284 6.62 6.11 -3.51
CA MET A 284 7.18 4.82 -3.09
C MET A 284 6.44 4.33 -1.85
N PHE A 285 5.91 3.12 -1.94
CA PHE A 285 5.33 2.36 -0.84
C PHE A 285 6.33 1.30 -0.43
N ILE A 286 6.96 1.53 0.70
CA ILE A 286 8.10 0.76 1.19
C ILE A 286 7.56 -0.20 2.23
N ASN A 287 7.39 -1.46 1.82
CA ASN A 287 6.74 -2.47 2.63
C ASN A 287 7.78 -3.38 3.25
N THR A 288 8.02 -3.20 4.54
CA THR A 288 8.95 -4.01 5.32
C THR A 288 8.26 -5.31 5.75
N VAL A 289 8.62 -6.40 5.09
CA VAL A 289 8.15 -7.75 5.37
C VAL A 289 9.06 -8.40 6.41
N PRO A 290 8.53 -8.87 7.54
CA PRO A 290 9.34 -9.58 8.53
C PRO A 290 9.74 -10.96 8.01
N ILE A 291 11.02 -11.27 8.11
CA ILE A 291 11.59 -12.59 7.80
C ILE A 291 11.87 -13.31 9.12
N VAL A 292 11.37 -14.52 9.25
CA VAL A 292 11.44 -15.28 10.50
C VAL A 292 12.53 -16.34 10.46
N SER A 293 13.08 -16.67 11.62
CA SER A 293 13.89 -17.88 11.76
C SER A 293 13.05 -19.12 11.48
N SER A 294 13.66 -20.15 10.89
CA SER A 294 13.03 -21.48 10.74
C SER A 294 12.82 -22.17 12.08
N THR A 295 13.51 -21.74 13.15
CA THR A 295 13.38 -22.27 14.51
C THR A 295 11.96 -22.08 15.05
N LEU A 296 11.34 -23.18 15.44
CA LEU A 296 10.02 -23.19 16.08
C LEU A 296 10.15 -23.31 17.59
N TYR A 297 9.34 -22.51 18.28
CA TYR A 297 9.24 -22.53 19.73
C TYR A 297 7.83 -22.94 20.16
N ASN A 298 7.76 -23.82 21.15
CA ASN A 298 6.56 -24.08 21.94
C ASN A 298 6.41 -22.94 22.94
N LEU A 299 5.25 -22.26 22.89
CA LEU A 299 4.97 -21.09 23.73
C LEU A 299 4.05 -21.50 24.88
N TYR A 300 4.55 -21.33 26.10
CA TYR A 300 3.88 -21.67 27.35
C TYR A 300 3.43 -20.40 28.06
N ASN A 301 2.19 -20.41 28.54
CA ASN A 301 1.69 -19.42 29.51
C ASN A 301 1.83 -20.02 30.91
N ILE A 302 2.70 -19.44 31.73
CA ILE A 302 3.02 -19.97 33.06
C ILE A 302 1.96 -19.50 34.05
N ILE A 303 1.17 -20.45 34.55
CA ILE A 303 0.12 -20.20 35.53
C ILE A 303 0.50 -20.94 36.82
N PRO A 304 0.68 -20.24 37.95
CA PRO A 304 0.93 -20.91 39.22
C PRO A 304 -0.31 -21.70 39.64
N ASN A 305 -0.12 -22.95 40.05
CA ASN A 305 -1.19 -23.79 40.57
C ASN A 305 -1.05 -23.93 42.09
N PRO A 306 -1.93 -23.32 42.89
CA PRO A 306 -1.89 -23.44 44.34
C PRO A 306 -2.32 -24.83 44.81
N MET A 307 -1.53 -25.42 45.71
CA MET A 307 -1.82 -26.69 46.37
C MET A 307 -2.14 -26.47 47.84
N LEU A 308 -3.21 -27.09 48.33
CA LEU A 308 -3.57 -27.06 49.75
C LEU A 308 -2.54 -27.85 50.55
N ILE A 309 -2.02 -27.23 51.62
CA ILE A 309 -1.09 -27.87 52.55
C ILE A 309 -1.84 -28.26 53.82
N GLU A 310 -2.40 -27.27 54.51
CA GLU A 310 -3.13 -27.49 55.77
C GLU A 310 -4.02 -26.29 56.07
N ASN A 311 -5.18 -26.48 56.71
CA ASN A 311 -5.98 -25.41 57.33
C ASN A 311 -6.16 -24.13 56.48
N ASN A 312 -6.59 -24.27 55.22
CA ASN A 312 -6.77 -23.16 54.26
C ASN A 312 -5.47 -22.39 53.91
N ILE A 313 -4.31 -22.98 54.16
CA ILE A 313 -3.00 -22.49 53.72
C ILE A 313 -2.63 -23.22 52.44
N TYR A 314 -2.45 -22.44 51.39
CA TYR A 314 -2.05 -22.89 50.07
C TYR A 314 -0.61 -22.50 49.79
N MET A 315 0.13 -23.43 49.19
CA MET A 315 1.48 -23.20 48.69
C MET A 315 1.45 -23.16 47.16
N PHE A 316 2.22 -22.25 46.57
CA PHE A 316 2.48 -22.24 45.14
C PHE A 316 3.89 -21.75 44.84
N ILE A 317 4.41 -22.15 43.68
CA ILE A 317 5.65 -21.62 43.14
C ILE A 317 5.33 -20.27 42.51
N LYS A 318 5.96 -19.19 43.00
CA LYS A 318 5.78 -17.86 42.43
C LYS A 318 6.53 -17.79 41.09
N PRO A 319 5.81 -17.58 39.97
CA PRO A 319 6.48 -17.47 38.70
C PRO A 319 7.28 -16.16 38.62
N ARG A 320 8.48 -16.24 38.06
CA ARG A 320 9.35 -15.13 37.65
C ARG A 320 9.04 -14.72 36.20
N ILE A 321 8.62 -15.67 35.38
CA ILE A 321 8.37 -15.49 33.95
C ILE A 321 6.89 -15.76 33.66
N LYS A 322 6.26 -14.92 32.85
CA LYS A 322 4.84 -15.07 32.50
C LYS A 322 4.65 -15.96 31.27
N TYR A 323 5.44 -15.73 30.23
CA TYR A 323 5.44 -16.54 29.03
C TYR A 323 6.84 -17.07 28.77
N LEU A 324 6.93 -18.36 28.48
CA LEU A 324 8.18 -19.03 28.18
C LEU A 324 8.05 -19.69 26.81
N ALA A 325 8.96 -19.37 25.91
CA ALA A 325 9.06 -20.01 24.61
C ALA A 325 10.29 -20.93 24.60
N LEU A 326 10.11 -22.21 24.32
CA LEU A 326 11.19 -23.21 24.30
C LEU A 326 11.27 -23.86 22.92
N THR A 327 12.47 -24.03 22.38
CA THR A 327 12.65 -24.73 21.10
C THR A 327 12.22 -26.19 21.20
N ILE A 328 11.86 -26.80 20.07
CA ILE A 328 11.39 -28.20 20.04
C ILE A 328 12.46 -29.17 20.53
N ASP A 329 13.72 -28.91 20.20
CA ASP A 329 14.91 -29.65 20.65
C ASP A 329 15.34 -29.30 22.09
N GLN A 330 14.67 -28.33 22.73
CA GLN A 330 14.93 -27.86 24.08
C GLN A 330 16.35 -27.29 24.29
N GLU A 331 17.02 -26.84 23.23
CA GLU A 331 18.36 -26.23 23.35
C GLU A 331 18.30 -24.75 23.74
N TYR A 332 17.26 -24.05 23.29
CA TYR A 332 17.14 -22.60 23.45
C TYR A 332 15.77 -22.18 23.97
N TYR A 333 15.74 -21.07 24.68
CA TYR A 333 14.51 -20.51 25.20
C TYR A 333 14.48 -18.98 25.13
N VAL A 334 13.28 -18.42 25.26
CA VAL A 334 13.01 -16.99 25.34
C VAL A 334 11.96 -16.76 26.42
N ASN A 335 12.21 -15.78 27.28
CA ASN A 335 11.24 -15.27 28.23
C ASN A 335 10.49 -14.09 27.62
N LEU A 336 9.17 -14.03 27.80
CA LEU A 336 8.37 -12.88 27.41
C LEU A 336 7.50 -12.40 28.56
N ASP A 337 7.41 -11.09 28.71
CA ASP A 337 6.40 -10.45 29.54
C ASP A 337 5.06 -10.27 28.80
N GLN A 338 4.08 -9.66 29.48
CA GLN A 338 2.76 -9.42 28.88
C GLN A 338 2.81 -8.45 27.69
N ASN A 339 3.66 -7.43 27.77
CA ASN A 339 3.76 -6.39 26.75
C ASN A 339 4.43 -6.96 25.50
N GLU A 340 5.56 -7.66 25.65
CA GLU A 340 6.27 -8.34 24.58
C GLU A 340 5.36 -9.35 23.87
N PHE A 341 4.64 -10.18 24.64
CA PHE A 341 3.66 -11.12 24.08
C PHE A 341 2.55 -10.41 23.30
N SER A 342 2.05 -9.27 23.80
CA SER A 342 0.99 -8.50 23.15
C SER A 342 1.43 -7.83 21.84
N MET A 343 2.74 -7.56 21.68
CA MET A 343 3.30 -6.99 20.46
C MET A 343 3.55 -8.03 19.36
N CYS A 344 3.44 -9.32 19.68
CA CYS A 344 3.57 -10.38 18.68
C CYS A 344 2.33 -10.46 17.77
N TYR A 345 2.56 -10.72 16.49
CA TYR A 345 1.51 -10.90 15.49
C TYR A 345 0.97 -12.33 15.50
N ASP A 346 -0.35 -12.48 15.45
CA ASP A 346 -1.00 -13.77 15.26
C ASP A 346 -1.15 -14.06 13.75
N THR A 347 -0.56 -15.18 13.31
CA THR A 347 -0.82 -15.78 11.99
C THR A 347 -1.78 -16.96 12.15
N LYS A 348 -2.30 -17.52 11.06
CA LYS A 348 -3.13 -18.75 11.12
C LYS A 348 -2.42 -19.93 11.79
N HIS A 349 -1.08 -19.95 11.77
CA HIS A 349 -0.30 -21.12 12.15
C HIS A 349 0.57 -20.91 13.39
N PHE A 350 1.07 -19.69 13.62
CA PHE A 350 1.96 -19.42 14.75
C PHE A 350 1.99 -17.92 15.10
N LYS A 351 2.39 -17.63 16.34
CA LYS A 351 2.75 -16.26 16.72
C LYS A 351 4.12 -15.87 16.16
N VAL A 352 4.23 -14.65 15.64
CA VAL A 352 5.48 -14.04 15.18
C VAL A 352 5.85 -12.89 16.10
N CYS A 353 7.02 -12.98 16.74
CA CYS A 353 7.48 -12.01 17.71
C CYS A 353 8.79 -11.34 17.25
N LYS A 354 8.95 -10.04 17.52
CA LYS A 354 10.12 -9.24 17.17
C LYS A 354 10.98 -8.97 18.41
N ASN A 355 12.29 -8.72 18.20
CA ASN A 355 13.22 -8.24 19.22
C ASN A 355 13.39 -9.14 20.46
N LEU A 356 13.33 -10.46 20.26
CA LEU A 356 13.48 -11.42 21.35
C LEU A 356 14.94 -11.85 21.49
N VAL A 357 15.42 -11.92 22.73
CA VAL A 357 16.74 -12.43 23.06
C VAL A 357 16.65 -13.92 23.36
N THR A 358 17.23 -14.73 22.49
CA THR A 358 17.33 -16.18 22.67
C THR A 358 18.48 -16.54 23.59
N GLN A 359 18.23 -17.42 24.55
CA GLN A 359 19.20 -17.90 25.55
C GLN A 359 19.35 -19.42 25.46
N ARG A 360 20.53 -19.93 25.85
CA ARG A 360 20.75 -21.38 25.94
C ARG A 360 20.15 -21.93 27.22
N VAL A 361 19.49 -23.07 27.12
CA VAL A 361 18.90 -23.75 28.27
C VAL A 361 19.97 -24.14 29.30
N THR A 362 21.15 -24.59 28.84
CA THR A 362 22.24 -25.05 29.72
C THR A 362 22.82 -23.98 30.62
N THR A 363 22.62 -22.70 30.31
CA THR A 363 23.10 -21.57 31.10
C THR A 363 22.05 -21.00 32.05
N SER A 364 20.85 -21.57 32.06
CA SER A 364 19.71 -21.01 32.78
C SER A 364 19.59 -21.53 34.21
N ASP A 365 19.28 -20.63 35.13
CA ASP A 365 18.81 -20.92 36.48
C ASP A 365 17.31 -20.62 36.66
N ASP A 366 16.56 -20.48 35.54
CA ASP A 366 15.14 -20.17 35.59
C ASP A 366 14.34 -21.35 36.14
N CYS A 367 13.53 -21.07 37.17
CA CYS A 367 12.71 -22.06 37.87
C CYS A 367 11.74 -22.76 36.91
N GLU A 368 11.03 -21.97 36.08
CA GLU A 368 10.02 -22.42 35.13
C GLU A 368 10.60 -23.35 34.08
N LEU A 369 11.78 -22.99 33.56
CA LEU A 369 12.48 -23.79 32.57
C LEU A 369 12.91 -25.14 33.16
N ASN A 370 13.49 -25.12 34.36
CA ASN A 370 13.87 -26.33 35.09
C ASN A 370 12.67 -27.22 35.39
N LEU A 371 11.52 -26.65 35.75
CA LEU A 371 10.27 -27.40 35.97
C LEU A 371 9.77 -28.10 34.71
N ILE A 372 9.92 -27.49 33.53
CA ILE A 372 9.47 -28.06 32.25
C ILE A 372 10.42 -29.15 31.75
N ILE A 373 11.73 -28.91 31.83
CA ILE A 373 12.74 -29.80 31.23
C ILE A 373 13.14 -30.91 32.18
N ASN A 374 13.30 -30.60 33.47
CA ASN A 374 13.88 -31.52 34.45
C ASN A 374 12.89 -31.81 35.59
N THR A 375 11.97 -32.73 35.33
CA THR A 375 10.90 -33.13 36.25
C THR A 375 11.38 -33.85 37.52
N LYS A 376 12.68 -34.12 37.67
CA LYS A 376 13.25 -34.92 38.78
C LYS A 376 14.36 -34.19 39.57
N SER A 377 14.42 -32.86 39.53
CA SER A 377 15.48 -32.12 40.23
C SER A 377 15.29 -32.15 41.75
N ALA A 378 16.21 -32.81 42.46
CA ALA A 378 16.27 -32.88 43.93
C ALA A 378 16.53 -31.51 44.62
N ASN A 379 16.75 -30.43 43.85
CA ASN A 379 17.14 -29.12 44.35
C ASN A 379 16.13 -28.01 44.01
N ILE A 380 14.87 -28.35 43.79
CA ILE A 380 13.85 -27.39 43.35
C ILE A 380 13.66 -26.22 44.33
N GLU A 381 13.86 -26.47 45.62
CA GLU A 381 13.78 -25.48 46.70
C GLU A 381 14.84 -24.38 46.59
N ASN A 382 16.00 -24.68 45.98
CA ASN A 382 17.08 -23.73 45.81
C ASN A 382 16.87 -22.80 44.59
N VAL A 383 16.08 -23.25 43.61
CA VAL A 383 15.87 -22.54 42.34
C VAL A 383 14.53 -21.79 42.33
N CYS A 384 13.48 -22.43 42.85
CA CYS A 384 12.12 -21.93 42.81
C CYS A 384 11.73 -21.23 44.12
N LYS A 385 11.04 -20.09 44.01
CA LYS A 385 10.54 -19.35 45.18
C LYS A 385 9.12 -19.81 45.53
N PHE A 386 8.96 -20.45 46.67
CA PHE A 386 7.66 -20.85 47.19
C PHE A 386 6.99 -19.66 47.91
N LYS A 387 5.67 -19.59 47.79
CA LYS A 387 4.82 -18.65 48.51
C LYS A 387 3.67 -19.38 49.18
N TYR A 388 3.31 -18.90 50.36
CA TYR A 388 2.19 -19.40 51.15
C TYR A 388 1.13 -18.29 51.26
N THR A 389 -0.14 -18.66 51.09
CA THR A 389 -1.28 -17.72 51.18
C THR A 389 -2.52 -18.45 51.65
N SER A 390 -3.49 -17.72 52.20
CA SER A 390 -4.86 -18.21 52.34
C SER A 390 -5.71 -17.77 51.16
N ILE A 391 -6.63 -18.63 50.72
CA ILE A 391 -7.55 -18.34 49.61
C ILE A 391 -8.94 -18.10 50.21
N LYS A 392 -9.46 -16.87 50.06
CA LYS A 392 -10.81 -16.50 50.51
C LYS A 392 -11.85 -16.63 49.40
N HIS A 393 -11.44 -16.46 48.15
CA HIS A 393 -12.28 -16.53 46.96
C HIS A 393 -11.63 -17.45 45.94
N GLY A 394 -12.43 -18.16 45.15
CA GLY A 394 -11.90 -19.02 44.09
C GLY A 394 -11.00 -18.24 43.13
N ILE A 395 -9.90 -18.86 42.73
CA ILE A 395 -8.98 -18.35 41.71
C ILE A 395 -9.42 -18.96 40.38
N PHE A 396 -9.59 -18.13 39.35
CA PHE A 396 -10.05 -18.56 38.03
C PHE A 396 -9.13 -18.00 36.94
N HIS A 397 -8.59 -18.88 36.11
CA HIS A 397 -7.77 -18.55 34.96
C HIS A 397 -8.48 -19.05 33.69
N LYS A 398 -8.89 -18.12 32.83
CA LYS A 398 -9.45 -18.46 31.53
C LYS A 398 -8.34 -18.99 30.61
N LEU A 399 -8.59 -20.13 29.97
CA LEU A 399 -7.68 -20.68 28.96
C LEU A 399 -7.94 -20.00 27.60
N MET A 400 -6.87 -19.80 26.81
CA MET A 400 -6.94 -19.00 25.58
C MET A 400 -7.68 -19.69 24.43
N SER A 401 -7.61 -21.02 24.34
CA SER A 401 -8.00 -21.79 23.14
C SER A 401 -9.29 -22.60 23.29
N ALA A 402 -9.86 -22.66 24.48
CA ALA A 402 -11.15 -23.28 24.73
C ALA A 402 -11.89 -22.38 25.72
N ASN A 403 -13.21 -22.30 25.63
CA ASN A 403 -14.03 -21.58 26.60
C ASN A 403 -14.05 -22.34 27.95
N SER A 404 -12.87 -22.53 28.51
CA SER A 404 -12.55 -23.37 29.66
C SER A 404 -11.71 -22.57 30.64
N TRP A 405 -11.77 -23.01 31.89
CA TRP A 405 -11.19 -22.31 33.02
C TRP A 405 -10.40 -23.29 33.86
N LEU A 406 -9.19 -22.90 34.26
CA LEU A 406 -8.46 -23.55 35.34
C LEU A 406 -8.84 -22.82 36.63
N TYR A 407 -9.29 -23.56 37.65
CA TYR A 407 -9.76 -22.95 38.87
C TYR A 407 -9.26 -23.67 40.12
N THR A 408 -9.10 -22.89 41.19
CA THR A 408 -8.80 -23.38 42.54
C THR A 408 -9.84 -22.77 43.47
N VAL A 409 -10.66 -23.62 44.10
CA VAL A 409 -11.66 -23.21 45.08
C VAL A 409 -11.32 -23.80 46.44
N ASN A 410 -11.66 -23.08 47.50
CA ASN A 410 -11.51 -23.59 48.85
C ASN A 410 -12.55 -24.69 49.08
N GLN A 411 -12.14 -25.83 49.62
CA GLN A 411 -13.07 -26.84 50.13
C GLN A 411 -13.59 -26.35 51.49
N GLN A 412 -14.51 -25.40 51.46
CA GLN A 412 -15.38 -25.12 52.58
C GLN A 412 -16.81 -25.40 52.10
N ASN A 413 -17.39 -26.43 52.71
CA ASN A 413 -18.73 -27.01 52.49
C ASN A 413 -19.75 -26.13 51.76
#